data_AF-A0A9P3ELF0-F1
#
_entry.id   AF-A0A9P3ELF0-F1
#
_cell.length_a   1.000
_cell.length_b   1.000
_cell.length_c   1.000
_cell.angle_alpha   90.00
_cell.angle_beta   90.00
_cell.angle_gamma   90.00
#
_symmetry.space_group_name_H-M   'P 1'
#
loop_
_entity.id
_entity.type
_entity.pdbx_description
1 polymer ?
#
loop_
_entity_poly.entity_id
_entity_poly.type
_entity_poly.pdbx_seq_one_letter_code
_entity_poly.pdbx_strand_id
1 'polypeptide(L)'
;MTVHFYLCSRRSLSGFLLFALFALFALLLSSPAQALTAQEEARINALLAALEQRSTLVFIRNGDAHGAAEAAQHLKLKLGRTRDRLQTAEQFIDQVASSSSISGKPYLVREPGKSEQHARDFLHELLRQIALEAVK
;
A
#
# COMPACT_ATOMS: atom_id res chain seq x y z
N MET A 1 19.57 -11.74 -75.74
CA MET A 1 20.74 -12.11 -74.93
C MET A 1 20.60 -11.40 -73.58
N THR A 2 20.05 -12.05 -72.56
CA THR A 2 20.73 -12.84 -71.51
C THR A 2 20.94 -11.98 -70.24
N VAL A 3 20.14 -12.30 -69.20
CA VAL A 3 20.35 -12.24 -67.72
C VAL A 3 20.79 -10.94 -67.01
N HIS A 4 20.12 -10.55 -65.91
CA HIS A 4 20.46 -11.04 -64.56
C HIS A 4 19.46 -10.59 -63.46
N PHE A 5 19.09 -11.56 -62.62
CA PHE A 5 18.50 -11.42 -61.28
C PHE A 5 19.31 -10.46 -60.38
N TYR A 6 18.68 -9.75 -59.43
CA TYR A 6 19.07 -9.72 -58.00
C TYR A 6 17.95 -9.12 -57.12
N LEU A 7 17.43 -9.94 -56.20
CA LEU A 7 16.65 -9.48 -55.05
C LEU A 7 17.57 -8.71 -54.09
N CYS A 8 17.10 -7.58 -53.53
CA CYS A 8 17.61 -7.10 -52.25
C CYS A 8 16.44 -6.55 -51.42
N SER A 9 15.93 -7.41 -50.53
CA SER A 9 14.95 -7.05 -49.51
C SER A 9 15.56 -5.99 -48.59
N ARG A 10 15.13 -4.74 -48.76
CA ARG A 10 15.49 -3.63 -47.87
C ARG A 10 14.70 -3.80 -46.57
N ARG A 11 15.15 -4.69 -45.68
CA ARG A 11 14.63 -4.77 -44.31
C ARG A 11 14.86 -3.41 -43.65
N SER A 12 13.79 -2.69 -43.33
CA SER A 12 13.83 -1.35 -42.75
C SER A 12 14.49 -1.41 -41.36
N LEU A 13 15.77 -1.03 -41.28
CA LEU A 13 16.50 -0.86 -40.00
C LEU A 13 15.76 0.09 -39.04
N SER A 14 14.98 1.03 -39.59
CA SER A 14 14.23 2.03 -38.82
C SER A 14 13.14 1.43 -37.93
N GLY A 15 12.52 0.32 -38.33
CA GLY A 15 11.53 -0.39 -37.50
C GLY A 15 12.16 -1.08 -36.29
N PHE A 16 13.34 -1.67 -36.48
CA PHE A 16 14.11 -2.31 -35.40
C PHE A 16 14.65 -1.30 -34.39
N LEU A 17 15.08 -0.11 -34.86
CA LEU A 17 15.56 0.97 -34.00
C LEU A 17 14.45 1.57 -33.13
N LEU A 18 13.25 1.77 -33.69
CA LEU A 18 12.06 2.20 -32.94
C LEU A 18 11.60 1.16 -31.91
N PHE A 19 11.65 -0.14 -32.26
CA PHE A 19 11.32 -1.22 -31.34
C PHE A 19 12.33 -1.35 -30.19
N ALA A 20 13.62 -1.19 -30.48
CA ALA A 20 14.69 -1.20 -29.48
C ALA A 20 14.58 0.01 -28.53
N LEU A 21 14.22 1.19 -29.04
CA LEU A 21 14.03 2.40 -28.23
C LEU A 21 12.80 2.27 -27.32
N PHE A 22 11.71 1.66 -27.80
CA PHE A 22 10.52 1.37 -27.00
C PHE A 22 10.79 0.33 -25.91
N ALA A 23 11.56 -0.72 -26.22
CA ALA A 23 11.98 -1.72 -25.23
C ALA A 23 12.91 -1.13 -24.16
N LEU A 24 13.82 -0.23 -24.54
CA LEU A 24 14.69 0.49 -23.62
C LEU A 24 13.86 1.42 -22.70
N PHE A 25 12.89 2.14 -23.24
CA PHE A 25 12.00 3.01 -22.46
C PHE A 25 11.14 2.21 -21.46
N ALA A 26 10.64 1.02 -21.84
CA ALA A 26 9.92 0.14 -20.93
C ALA A 26 10.80 -0.40 -19.79
N LEU A 27 12.09 -0.65 -20.07
CA LEU A 27 13.06 -1.07 -19.05
C LEU A 27 13.38 0.05 -18.05
N LEU A 28 13.38 1.32 -18.49
CA LEU A 28 13.56 2.47 -17.59
C LEU A 28 12.39 2.72 -16.64
N LEU A 29 11.19 2.22 -16.94
CA LEU A 29 9.99 2.35 -16.09
C LEU A 29 9.85 1.21 -15.07
N SER A 30 10.75 0.23 -15.09
CA SER A 30 10.72 -0.92 -14.19
C SER A 30 11.36 -0.57 -12.85
N SER A 31 10.60 0.11 -11.97
CA SER A 31 11.02 0.31 -10.59
C SER A 31 11.06 -1.04 -9.86
N PRO A 32 12.14 -1.40 -9.15
CA PRO A 32 12.14 -2.60 -8.33
C PRO A 32 11.06 -2.44 -7.26
N ALA A 33 10.14 -3.41 -7.17
CA ALA A 33 9.19 -3.48 -6.07
C ALA A 33 10.00 -3.70 -4.77
N GLN A 34 10.18 -2.63 -3.98
CA GLN A 34 10.80 -2.74 -2.66
C GLN A 34 9.83 -3.50 -1.76
N ALA A 35 10.32 -4.55 -1.10
CA ALA A 35 9.53 -5.31 -0.13
C ALA A 35 9.44 -4.55 1.20
N LEU A 36 8.41 -4.87 2.00
CA LEU A 36 8.28 -4.35 3.35
C LEU A 36 9.51 -4.72 4.18
N THR A 37 10.23 -3.72 4.70
CA THR A 37 11.39 -3.95 5.55
C THR A 37 10.96 -4.40 6.94
N ALA A 38 11.85 -5.09 7.68
CA ALA A 38 11.58 -5.48 9.06
C ALA A 38 11.30 -4.27 9.97
N GLN A 39 11.94 -3.13 9.69
CA GLN A 39 11.70 -1.88 10.40
C GLN A 39 10.28 -1.35 10.17
N GLU A 40 9.83 -1.32 8.92
CA GLU A 40 8.47 -0.87 8.58
C GLU A 40 7.40 -1.80 9.12
N GLU A 41 7.65 -3.11 9.10
CA GLU A 41 6.77 -4.08 9.73
C GLU A 41 6.70 -3.90 11.25
N ALA A 42 7.82 -3.62 11.92
CA ALA A 42 7.84 -3.31 13.35
C ALA A 42 7.01 -2.06 13.67
N ARG A 43 7.07 -1.02 12.83
CA ARG A 43 6.24 0.19 12.96
C ARG A 43 4.75 -0.14 12.84
N ILE A 44 4.36 -0.97 11.87
CA ILE A 44 2.96 -1.42 11.73
C ILE A 44 2.53 -2.22 12.96
N ASN A 45 3.36 -3.14 13.45
CA ASN A 45 3.03 -3.94 14.62
C ASN A 45 2.88 -3.08 15.88
N ALA A 46 3.74 -2.07 16.06
CA ALA A 46 3.63 -1.09 17.15
C ALA A 46 2.33 -0.28 17.05
N LEU A 47 1.96 0.17 15.85
CA LEU A 47 0.69 0.84 15.59
C LEU A 47 -0.51 -0.03 16.00
N LEU A 48 -0.50 -1.31 15.62
CA LEU A 48 -1.59 -2.24 15.94
C LEU A 48 -1.67 -2.55 17.44
N ALA A 49 -0.53 -2.67 18.11
CA ALA A 49 -0.47 -2.84 19.56
C ALA A 49 -0.99 -1.59 20.30
N ALA A 50 -0.63 -0.39 19.83
CA ALA A 50 -1.13 0.86 20.41
C ALA A 50 -2.64 1.04 20.18
N LEU A 51 -3.16 0.63 19.01
CA LEU A 51 -4.59 0.61 18.75
C LEU A 51 -5.30 -0.32 19.73
N GLU A 52 -4.79 -1.54 19.93
CA GLU A 52 -5.35 -2.54 20.84
C GLU A 52 -5.44 -2.04 22.29
N GLN A 53 -4.52 -1.18 22.73
CA GLN A 53 -4.55 -0.56 24.06
C GLN A 53 -5.64 0.50 24.24
N ARG A 54 -6.27 0.99 23.17
CA ARG A 54 -7.36 1.98 23.22
C ARG A 54 -8.70 1.31 23.55
N SER A 55 -8.81 0.68 24.72
CA SER A 55 -9.97 -0.15 25.11
C SER A 55 -11.34 0.52 25.02
N THR A 56 -11.40 1.85 25.13
CA THR A 56 -12.65 2.63 25.06
C THR A 56 -12.98 3.16 23.65
N LEU A 57 -12.11 2.91 22.68
CA LEU A 57 -12.30 3.33 21.29
C LEU A 57 -13.28 2.38 20.58
N VAL A 58 -14.21 2.97 19.84
CA VAL A 58 -15.10 2.25 18.94
C VAL A 58 -14.63 2.43 17.52
N PHE A 59 -14.34 1.31 16.85
CA PHE A 59 -13.97 1.25 15.46
C PHE A 59 -15.18 0.86 14.62
N ILE A 60 -15.60 1.73 13.71
CA ILE A 60 -16.80 1.53 12.91
C ILE A 60 -16.38 1.07 11.52
N ARG A 61 -16.75 -0.16 11.17
CA ARG A 61 -16.46 -0.78 9.88
C ARG A 61 -17.76 -1.11 9.17
N ASN A 62 -17.97 -0.56 7.97
CA ASN A 62 -19.19 -0.78 7.18
C ASN A 62 -20.51 -0.39 7.87
N GLY A 63 -20.45 0.37 8.96
CA GLY A 63 -21.60 0.72 9.80
C GLY A 63 -21.68 -0.06 11.11
N ASP A 64 -20.91 -1.14 11.24
CA ASP A 64 -20.87 -1.97 12.45
C ASP A 64 -19.81 -1.47 13.43
N ALA A 65 -20.19 -1.38 14.71
CA ALA A 65 -19.28 -1.00 15.78
C ALA A 65 -18.46 -2.21 16.26
N HIS A 66 -17.15 -2.02 16.37
CA HIS A 66 -16.20 -2.99 16.88
C HIS A 66 -15.33 -2.34 17.95
N GLY A 67 -14.88 -3.12 18.94
CA GLY A 67 -13.89 -2.64 19.89
C GLY A 67 -12.51 -2.51 19.26
N ALA A 68 -11.60 -1.87 19.99
CA ALA A 68 -10.23 -1.65 19.53
C ALA A 68 -9.43 -2.95 19.34
N ALA A 69 -9.68 -3.96 20.19
CA ALA A 69 -9.04 -5.27 20.08
C ALA A 69 -9.49 -6.01 18.80
N GLU A 70 -10.79 -6.02 18.51
CA GLU A 70 -11.34 -6.62 17.28
C GLU A 70 -10.84 -5.87 16.03
N ALA A 71 -10.75 -4.54 16.11
CA ALA A 71 -10.17 -3.73 15.05
C ALA A 71 -8.70 -4.09 14.79
N ALA A 72 -7.88 -4.16 15.84
CA ALA A 72 -6.48 -4.55 15.73
C ALA A 72 -6.33 -5.97 15.14
N GLN A 73 -7.11 -6.95 15.61
CA GLN A 73 -7.11 -8.29 15.05
C GLN A 73 -7.51 -8.31 13.57
N HIS A 74 -8.54 -7.54 13.19
CA HIS A 74 -8.95 -7.41 11.79
C HIS A 74 -7.82 -6.85 10.92
N LEU A 75 -7.15 -5.80 11.39
CA LEU A 75 -6.05 -5.17 10.67
C LEU A 75 -4.80 -6.05 10.60
N LYS A 76 -4.46 -6.82 11.66
CA LYS A 76 -3.41 -7.86 11.63
C LYS A 76 -3.70 -8.90 10.54
N LEU A 77 -4.95 -9.32 10.43
CA LEU A 77 -5.39 -10.26 9.41
C LEU A 77 -5.34 -9.68 7.98
N LYS A 78 -5.57 -8.37 7.79
CA LYS A 78 -5.36 -7.72 6.49
C LYS A 78 -3.86 -7.61 6.16
N LEU A 79 -3.04 -7.20 7.13
CA LEU A 79 -1.57 -7.10 6.99
C LEU A 79 -0.98 -8.41 6.47
N GLY A 80 -1.35 -9.55 7.06
CA GLY A 80 -0.86 -10.86 6.63
C GLY A 80 -1.18 -11.22 5.17
N ARG A 81 -2.21 -10.61 4.55
CA ARG A 81 -2.57 -10.84 3.14
C ARG A 81 -1.96 -9.81 2.19
N THR A 82 -1.57 -8.64 2.69
CA THR A 82 -1.12 -7.51 1.87
C THR A 82 0.36 -7.21 2.04
N ARG A 83 1.06 -7.86 2.97
CA ARG A 83 2.47 -7.64 3.31
C ARG A 83 3.37 -7.49 2.09
N ASP A 84 3.26 -8.40 1.11
CA ASP A 84 4.13 -8.43 -0.07
C ASP A 84 3.94 -7.24 -1.02
N ARG A 85 2.89 -6.45 -0.82
CA ARG A 85 2.55 -5.27 -1.64
C ARG A 85 2.81 -3.96 -0.93
N LEU A 86 3.30 -4.00 0.30
CA LEU A 86 3.53 -2.84 1.15
C LEU A 86 5.02 -2.54 1.23
N GLN A 87 5.32 -1.24 1.32
CA GLN A 87 6.69 -0.74 1.47
C GLN A 87 6.85 0.00 2.79
N THR A 88 5.79 0.67 3.27
CA THR A 88 5.83 1.48 4.50
C THR A 88 4.57 1.32 5.37
N ALA A 89 4.68 1.73 6.63
CA ALA A 89 3.56 1.79 7.57
C ALA A 89 2.44 2.75 7.10
N GLU A 90 2.79 3.86 6.45
CA GLU A 90 1.84 4.81 5.89
C GLU A 90 1.04 4.18 4.74
N GLN A 91 1.70 3.40 3.88
CA GLN A 91 1.00 2.65 2.83
C GLN A 91 0.02 1.62 3.42
N PHE A 92 0.39 0.97 4.53
CA PHE A 92 -0.53 0.09 5.23
C PHE A 92 -1.77 0.85 5.71
N ILE A 93 -1.58 2.04 6.30
CA ILE A 93 -2.72 2.87 6.74
C ILE A 93 -3.60 3.24 5.54
N ASP A 94 -2.99 3.78 4.49
CA ASP A 94 -3.72 4.36 3.37
C ASP A 94 -4.43 3.32 2.51
N GLN A 95 -3.78 2.20 2.22
CA GLN A 95 -4.28 1.19 1.28
C GLN A 95 -5.03 0.05 1.95
N VAL A 96 -4.77 -0.20 3.25
CA VAL A 96 -5.25 -1.41 3.93
C VAL A 96 -6.10 -1.07 5.15
N ALA A 97 -5.69 -0.13 6.00
CA ALA A 97 -6.37 0.15 7.25
C ALA A 97 -7.41 1.28 7.19
N SER A 98 -7.48 2.03 6.08
CA SER A 98 -8.39 3.18 5.93
C SER A 98 -9.82 2.79 5.55
N SER A 99 -10.01 1.68 4.84
CA SER A 99 -11.29 1.33 4.22
C SER A 99 -11.47 -0.16 3.96
N SER A 100 -12.71 -0.57 3.70
CA SER A 100 -13.02 -1.94 3.32
C SER A 100 -12.64 -2.19 1.88
N SER A 101 -11.85 -3.23 1.62
CA SER A 101 -11.55 -3.65 0.25
C SER A 101 -12.77 -4.26 -0.46
N ILE A 102 -13.82 -4.65 0.30
CA ILE A 102 -15.04 -5.26 -0.25
C ILE A 102 -16.08 -4.18 -0.57
N SER A 103 -16.37 -3.29 0.38
CA SER A 103 -17.42 -2.28 0.21
C SER A 103 -16.92 -0.92 -0.27
N GLY A 104 -15.60 -0.67 -0.22
CA GLY A 104 -14.99 0.65 -0.49
C GLY A 104 -15.25 1.70 0.59
N LYS A 105 -16.06 1.42 1.62
CA LYS A 105 -16.43 2.41 2.63
C LYS A 105 -15.23 2.73 3.55
N PRO A 106 -14.98 4.01 3.85
CA PRO A 106 -13.97 4.39 4.83
C PRO A 106 -14.38 3.90 6.22
N TYR A 107 -13.40 3.51 7.01
CA TYR A 107 -13.60 3.19 8.41
C TYR A 107 -13.64 4.48 9.24
N LEU A 108 -14.41 4.45 10.32
CA LEU A 108 -14.51 5.56 11.26
C LEU A 108 -14.06 5.12 12.64
N VAL A 109 -13.61 6.09 13.43
CA VAL A 109 -13.20 5.91 14.81
C VAL A 109 -14.01 6.87 15.66
N ARG A 110 -14.53 6.38 16.79
CA ARG A 110 -15.21 7.17 17.80
C ARG A 110 -14.50 6.97 19.13
N GLU A 111 -13.85 8.03 19.60
CA GLU A 111 -13.28 8.07 20.94
C GLU A 111 -14.31 8.63 21.95
N PRO A 112 -14.23 8.26 23.23
CA PRO A 112 -15.13 8.82 24.25
C PRO A 112 -15.09 10.34 24.28
N GLY A 113 -16.25 10.99 24.15
CA GLY A 113 -16.37 12.44 24.20
C GLY A 113 -15.90 13.18 22.94
N LYS A 114 -15.54 12.48 21.87
CA LYS A 114 -15.18 13.09 20.57
C LYS A 114 -16.18 12.72 19.49
N SER A 115 -16.26 13.56 18.47
CA SER A 115 -16.98 13.24 17.24
C SER A 115 -16.31 12.08 16.50
N GLU A 116 -17.06 11.44 15.62
CA GLU A 116 -16.50 10.46 14.70
C GLU A 116 -15.46 11.12 13.79
N GLN A 117 -14.37 10.41 13.56
CA GLN A 117 -13.29 10.81 12.67
C GLN A 117 -12.92 9.66 11.74
N HIS A 118 -12.29 9.95 10.60
CA HIS A 118 -11.81 8.89 9.72
C HIS A 118 -10.70 8.09 10.40
N ALA A 119 -10.77 6.76 10.27
CA ALA A 119 -9.75 5.87 10.81
C ALA A 119 -8.37 6.17 10.20
N ARG A 120 -8.32 6.61 8.93
CA ARG A 120 -7.08 7.04 8.27
C ARG A 120 -6.36 8.11 9.08
N ASP A 121 -7.04 9.19 9.41
CA ASP A 121 -6.45 10.35 10.10
C ASP A 121 -6.03 9.97 11.52
N PHE A 122 -6.89 9.23 12.22
CA PHE A 122 -6.60 8.71 13.55
C PHE A 122 -5.36 7.80 13.57
N LEU A 123 -5.22 6.89 12.61
CA LEU A 123 -4.10 5.95 12.55
C LEU A 123 -2.79 6.64 12.18
N HIS A 124 -2.82 7.65 11.31
CA HIS A 124 -1.64 8.48 11.03
C HIS A 124 -1.19 9.28 12.25
N GLU A 125 -2.14 9.86 12.98
CA GLU A 125 -1.88 10.53 14.25
C GLU A 125 -1.22 9.57 15.26
N LEU A 126 -1.81 8.39 15.43
CA LEU A 126 -1.29 7.37 16.33
C LEU A 126 0.11 6.89 15.93
N LEU A 127 0.36 6.68 14.63
CA LEU A 127 1.67 6.28 14.11
C LEU A 127 2.73 7.35 14.42
N ARG A 128 2.37 8.64 14.28
CA ARG A 128 3.28 9.75 14.60
C ARG A 128 3.57 9.84 16.10
N GLN A 129 2.57 9.64 16.95
CA GLN A 129 2.75 9.61 18.41
C GLN A 129 3.75 8.54 18.83
N ILE A 130 3.59 7.32 18.31
CA ILE A 130 4.51 6.21 18.57
C ILE A 130 5.93 6.53 18.10
N ALA A 131 6.07 7.15 16.92
CA ALA A 131 7.37 7.54 16.39
C ALA A 131 8.06 8.59 17.27
N LEU A 132 7.32 9.52 17.87
CA LEU A 132 7.86 10.51 18.81
C LEU A 132 8.27 9.88 20.15
N GLU A 133 7.48 8.93 20.65
CA GLU A 133 7.78 8.21 21.89
C GLU A 133 9.02 7.32 21.77
N ALA A 134 9.32 6.79 20.59
CA ALA A 134 10.49 5.94 20.35
C ALA A 134 11.84 6.69 20.37
N VAL A 135 11.84 8.03 20.35
CA VAL A 135 13.06 8.86 20.36
C VAL A 135 13.43 9.33 21.77
N LYS A 136 12.54 9.14 22.76
CA LYS A 136 12.71 9.59 24.14
C LYS A 136 13.32 8.51 25.02
#